data_AF-A0A6P5YPZ6-F1
#
_entry.id   AF-A0A6P5YPZ6-F1
#
_cell.length_a   1.000
_cell.length_b   1.000
_cell.length_c   1.000
_cell.angle_alpha   90.00
_cell.angle_beta   90.00
_cell.angle_gamma   90.00
#
_symmetry.space_group_name_H-M   'P 1'
#
loop_
_entity.id
_entity.type
_entity.pdbx_description
1 polymer ?
#
loop_
_entity_poly.entity_id
_entity_poly.type
_entity_poly.pdbx_seq_one_letter_code
_entity_poly.pdbx_strand_id
1 'polypeptide(L)'
;MAAAGISLSFSAIGQTSNGGKVNVSSARYLASNFEGFRFRISLLCHSVRVGVPSTASPSIIHCMSTANDVPTVSETKSNFLKAYKRPIPSVYNTVLQELIVQQHLMRYKRTHRYDAVFALGFVTVYDQLMEGYPSDEDRDAIFQAYINALKEDPQQYRDDAQKLEEWARAQTSSSLVEFPSRDGEIEAMLKDTAERAGGKGNFSYSRFFAVGLFRLLELANATEPTVLEKEYAVQAGSSERVA
;
A
#
# COMPACT_ATOMS: atom_id res chain seq x y z
N MET A 1 -14.35 47.30 27.31
CA MET A 1 -14.57 47.75 25.91
C MET A 1 -15.09 46.56 25.10
N ALA A 2 -15.58 46.81 23.88
CA ALA A 2 -16.52 45.93 23.18
C ALA A 2 -16.00 44.52 22.85
N ALA A 3 -16.93 43.55 22.83
CA ALA A 3 -16.76 42.27 22.16
C ALA A 3 -17.15 42.41 20.68
N ALA A 4 -16.48 41.64 19.80
CA ALA A 4 -16.84 41.51 18.40
C ALA A 4 -16.88 40.03 18.03
N GLY A 5 -18.09 39.45 18.03
CA GLY A 5 -18.32 38.13 17.46
C GLY A 5 -18.54 38.24 15.96
N ILE A 6 -17.94 37.34 15.18
CA ILE A 6 -18.23 37.21 13.74
C ILE A 6 -19.14 35.99 13.57
N SER A 7 -20.45 36.26 13.54
CA SER A 7 -21.45 35.29 13.10
C SER A 7 -21.53 35.33 11.58
N LEU A 8 -21.39 34.18 10.93
CA LEU A 8 -21.71 34.01 9.52
C LEU A 8 -22.81 32.95 9.39
N SER A 9 -24.03 33.43 9.21
CA SER A 9 -25.23 32.65 8.96
C SER A 9 -25.76 32.98 7.57
N PHE A 10 -26.02 31.97 6.74
CA PHE A 10 -26.83 32.12 5.53
C PHE A 10 -27.78 30.94 5.35
N SER A 11 -28.90 31.21 4.69
CA SER A 11 -30.19 30.57 4.98
C SER A 11 -30.41 29.21 4.32
N ALA A 12 -31.15 28.35 5.03
CA ALA A 12 -31.80 27.18 4.45
C ALA A 12 -32.85 27.58 3.39
N ILE A 13 -33.08 26.72 2.40
CA ILE A 13 -34.09 26.94 1.36
C ILE A 13 -34.98 25.70 1.16
N GLY A 14 -36.29 25.94 1.24
CA GLY A 14 -37.41 25.16 0.66
C GLY A 14 -37.42 23.63 0.77
N GLN A 15 -38.23 23.09 1.70
CA GLN A 15 -38.94 21.84 1.44
C GLN A 15 -40.22 22.14 0.64
N THR A 16 -40.48 21.37 -0.42
CA THR A 16 -41.82 21.25 -1.04
C THR A 16 -42.10 19.77 -1.36
N SER A 17 -43.37 19.38 -1.32
CA SER A 17 -43.81 17.97 -1.29
C SER A 17 -44.31 17.45 -2.65
N ASN A 18 -44.62 16.14 -2.64
CA ASN A 18 -45.33 15.35 -3.66
C ASN A 18 -44.61 14.94 -4.96
N GLY A 19 -44.31 13.64 -5.03
CA GLY A 19 -45.18 12.77 -5.84
C GLY A 19 -44.67 12.21 -7.17
N GLY A 20 -44.10 10.99 -7.12
CA GLY A 20 -44.36 9.97 -8.15
C GLY A 20 -43.30 9.70 -9.24
N LYS A 21 -42.94 8.41 -9.33
CA LYS A 21 -42.42 7.67 -10.52
C LYS A 21 -41.10 8.13 -11.18
N VAL A 22 -40.05 7.36 -10.84
CA VAL A 22 -38.99 6.78 -11.70
C VAL A 22 -38.96 7.22 -13.18
N ASN A 23 -37.85 7.85 -13.61
CA ASN A 23 -37.14 7.42 -14.83
C ASN A 23 -35.65 7.85 -14.92
N VAL A 24 -34.95 7.26 -15.89
CA VAL A 24 -33.48 7.26 -16.14
C VAL A 24 -33.19 7.98 -17.48
N SER A 25 -32.12 8.74 -17.74
CA SER A 25 -30.88 9.07 -16.99
C SER A 25 -30.33 10.47 -17.38
N SER A 26 -29.36 11.02 -16.62
CA SER A 26 -28.31 11.88 -17.21
C SER A 26 -27.07 12.04 -16.31
N ALA A 27 -25.90 11.66 -16.81
CA ALA A 27 -24.63 11.82 -16.10
C ALA A 27 -23.98 13.17 -16.44
N ARG A 28 -23.59 13.94 -15.42
CA ARG A 28 -22.61 15.04 -15.57
C ARG A 28 -21.37 14.69 -14.77
N TYR A 29 -20.33 14.27 -15.48
CA TYR A 29 -19.01 14.00 -14.92
C TYR A 29 -18.31 15.32 -14.57
N LEU A 30 -17.84 15.45 -13.33
CA LEU A 30 -16.72 16.32 -13.00
C LEU A 30 -15.44 15.53 -13.26
N ALA A 31 -14.52 16.11 -14.02
CA ALA A 31 -13.27 15.46 -14.39
C ALA A 31 -12.23 15.62 -13.28
N SER A 32 -11.66 14.51 -12.82
CA SER A 32 -10.32 14.46 -12.26
C SER A 32 -9.54 13.38 -13.01
N ASN A 33 -8.30 13.70 -13.39
CA ASN A 33 -7.51 12.85 -14.26
C ASN A 33 -6.86 11.72 -13.45
N PHE A 34 -7.35 10.50 -13.62
CA PHE A 34 -6.62 9.29 -13.23
C PHE A 34 -6.61 8.31 -14.41
N GLU A 35 -5.45 8.16 -15.04
CA GLU A 35 -5.32 7.38 -16.26
C GLU A 35 -5.30 5.87 -15.99
N GLY A 36 -6.35 5.20 -16.50
CA GLY A 36 -6.10 4.12 -17.43
C GLY A 36 -5.88 2.69 -16.89
N PHE A 37 -6.88 2.10 -16.24
CA PHE A 37 -7.09 0.65 -16.33
C PHE A 37 -8.54 0.31 -16.72
N ARG A 38 -8.77 0.15 -18.04
CA ARG A 38 -10.03 -0.39 -18.60
C ARG A 38 -9.80 -1.76 -19.22
N PHE A 39 -9.99 -2.82 -18.45
CA PHE A 39 -10.12 -4.17 -19.01
C PHE A 39 -11.47 -4.31 -19.72
N ARG A 40 -11.44 -4.42 -21.06
CA ARG A 40 -12.61 -4.82 -21.85
C ARG A 40 -12.78 -6.34 -21.78
N ILE A 41 -13.69 -6.83 -20.95
CA ILE A 41 -14.12 -8.24 -21.00
C ILE A 41 -15.20 -8.36 -22.07
N SER A 42 -14.87 -9.01 -23.20
CA SER A 42 -15.81 -9.34 -24.27
C SER A 42 -16.39 -10.74 -24.01
N LEU A 43 -17.58 -10.81 -23.41
CA LEU A 43 -18.30 -12.06 -23.20
C LEU A 43 -19.21 -12.37 -24.40
N LEU A 44 -18.72 -13.23 -25.29
CA LEU A 44 -19.54 -13.87 -26.34
C LEU A 44 -20.32 -15.05 -25.73
N CYS A 45 -21.50 -14.76 -25.19
CA CYS A 45 -22.41 -15.80 -24.70
C CYS A 45 -23.21 -16.43 -25.85
N HIS A 46 -22.80 -17.61 -26.33
CA HIS A 46 -23.66 -18.46 -27.15
C HIS A 46 -24.70 -19.17 -26.28
N SER A 47 -25.96 -18.79 -26.41
CA SER A 47 -27.08 -19.38 -25.67
C SER A 47 -27.52 -20.72 -26.27
N VAL A 48 -26.89 -21.83 -25.87
CA VAL A 48 -27.38 -23.18 -26.17
C VAL A 48 -28.49 -23.53 -25.17
N ARG A 49 -29.73 -23.59 -25.65
CA ARG A 49 -30.92 -23.90 -24.86
C ARG A 49 -31.10 -25.42 -24.76
N VAL A 50 -30.80 -26.00 -23.60
CA VAL A 50 -31.07 -27.42 -23.32
C VAL A 50 -32.29 -27.54 -22.40
N GLY A 51 -33.18 -28.49 -22.72
CA GLY A 51 -34.45 -28.70 -22.01
C GLY A 51 -34.28 -29.31 -20.61
N VAL A 52 -35.25 -29.04 -19.75
CA VAL A 52 -35.33 -29.56 -18.38
C VAL A 52 -35.96 -30.96 -18.35
N PRO A 53 -35.34 -31.93 -17.64
CA PRO A 53 -36.06 -32.96 -16.91
C PRO A 53 -36.11 -32.62 -15.41
N SER A 54 -37.24 -32.93 -14.77
CA SER A 54 -37.44 -32.71 -13.34
C SER A 54 -36.64 -33.67 -12.46
N THR A 55 -36.40 -33.24 -11.22
CA THR A 55 -36.05 -34.09 -10.05
C THR A 55 -34.59 -34.55 -9.95
N ALA A 56 -33.72 -33.64 -9.51
CA ALA A 56 -32.48 -33.98 -8.81
C ALA A 56 -32.22 -32.95 -7.69
N SER A 57 -31.79 -33.42 -6.52
CA SER A 57 -31.33 -32.54 -5.44
C SER A 57 -30.17 -31.66 -5.91
N PRO A 58 -30.02 -30.43 -5.42
CA PRO A 58 -28.88 -29.58 -5.77
C PRO A 58 -27.59 -30.16 -5.16
N SER A 59 -26.93 -31.03 -5.92
CA SER A 59 -25.58 -31.49 -5.63
C SER A 59 -24.61 -30.32 -5.79
N ILE A 60 -24.30 -29.66 -4.67
CA ILE A 60 -23.24 -28.66 -4.59
C ILE A 60 -21.93 -29.39 -4.89
N ILE A 61 -21.40 -29.18 -6.10
CA ILE A 61 -20.09 -29.70 -6.50
C ILE A 61 -19.02 -28.89 -5.76
N HIS A 62 -18.68 -29.32 -4.55
CA HIS A 62 -17.54 -28.78 -3.82
C HIS A 62 -16.25 -29.41 -4.36
N CYS A 63 -15.63 -28.72 -5.32
CA CYS A 63 -14.30 -29.09 -5.80
C CYS A 63 -13.28 -28.74 -4.71
N MET A 64 -12.99 -29.68 -3.81
CA MET A 64 -11.93 -29.54 -2.83
C MET A 64 -10.60 -29.97 -3.45
N SER A 65 -9.73 -29.00 -3.73
CA SER A 65 -8.29 -29.25 -3.72
C SER A 65 -7.86 -29.58 -2.29
N THR A 66 -6.91 -30.49 -2.14
CA THR A 66 -6.29 -30.84 -0.85
C THR A 66 -4.77 -30.89 -1.02
N ALA A 67 -4.21 -29.81 -1.58
CA ALA A 67 -2.82 -29.76 -2.05
C ALA A 67 -2.06 -28.57 -1.46
N ASN A 68 -1.97 -28.48 -0.13
CA ASN A 68 -1.31 -27.37 0.59
C ASN A 68 -1.72 -25.99 0.03
N ASP A 69 -3.02 -25.80 -0.17
CA ASP A 69 -3.53 -24.75 -1.04
C ASP A 69 -3.04 -23.36 -0.61
N VAL A 70 -2.40 -22.68 -1.55
CA VAL A 70 -2.13 -21.25 -1.46
C VAL A 70 -3.47 -20.56 -1.24
N PRO A 71 -3.65 -19.79 -0.14
CA PRO A 71 -4.95 -19.23 0.17
C PRO A 71 -5.40 -18.32 -0.97
N THR A 72 -6.71 -18.22 -1.16
CA THR A 72 -7.30 -17.31 -2.15
C THR A 72 -7.41 -15.89 -1.60
N VAL A 73 -7.50 -14.91 -2.50
CA VAL A 73 -7.79 -13.51 -2.14
C VAL A 73 -9.07 -13.41 -1.28
N SER A 74 -10.07 -14.23 -1.59
CA SER A 74 -11.34 -14.29 -0.84
C SER A 74 -11.13 -14.76 0.61
N GLU A 75 -10.27 -15.77 0.81
CA GLU A 75 -9.92 -16.25 2.16
C GLU A 75 -9.14 -15.21 2.95
N THR A 76 -8.15 -14.54 2.36
CA THR A 76 -7.43 -13.44 3.04
C THR A 76 -8.40 -12.32 3.46
N LYS A 77 -9.32 -11.89 2.57
CA LYS A 77 -10.36 -10.91 2.94
C LYS A 77 -11.30 -11.41 4.03
N SER A 78 -11.70 -12.68 3.96
CA SER A 78 -12.51 -13.33 4.99
C SER A 78 -11.79 -13.37 6.33
N ASN A 79 -10.48 -13.64 6.33
CA ASN A 79 -9.65 -13.69 7.53
C ASN A 79 -9.49 -12.30 8.16
N PHE A 80 -9.29 -11.25 7.36
CA PHE A 80 -9.29 -9.87 7.85
C PHE A 80 -10.62 -9.50 8.52
N LEU A 81 -11.75 -9.77 7.87
CA LEU A 81 -13.09 -9.55 8.42
C LEU A 81 -13.49 -10.55 9.54
N LYS A 82 -12.64 -11.56 9.82
CA LYS A 82 -12.73 -12.42 11.00
C LYS A 82 -11.92 -11.87 12.17
N ALA A 83 -10.72 -11.36 11.91
CA ALA A 83 -9.85 -10.76 12.91
C ALA A 83 -10.39 -9.39 13.39
N TYR A 84 -10.80 -8.50 12.48
CA TYR A 84 -11.39 -7.21 12.82
C TYR A 84 -12.91 -7.21 12.62
N LYS A 85 -13.66 -7.12 13.72
CA LYS A 85 -15.13 -7.21 13.74
C LYS A 85 -15.88 -5.88 13.80
N ARG A 86 -15.17 -4.78 14.01
CA ARG A 86 -15.77 -3.45 14.16
C ARG A 86 -16.00 -2.80 12.79
N PRO A 87 -16.98 -1.89 12.65
CA PRO A 87 -17.23 -1.21 11.39
C PRO A 87 -16.08 -0.24 11.07
N ILE A 88 -15.44 -0.41 9.92
CA ILE A 88 -14.45 0.53 9.38
C ILE A 88 -15.18 1.56 8.50
N PRO A 89 -14.96 2.88 8.67
CA PRO A 89 -15.54 3.89 7.79
C PRO A 89 -15.19 3.64 6.32
N SER A 90 -16.15 3.88 5.42
CA SER A 90 -16.07 3.47 4.01
C SER A 90 -14.86 4.04 3.25
N VAL A 91 -14.43 5.25 3.61
CA VAL A 91 -13.25 5.94 3.06
C VAL A 91 -11.99 5.07 3.22
N TYR A 92 -11.73 4.58 4.43
CA TYR A 92 -10.58 3.71 4.72
C TYR A 92 -10.82 2.28 4.24
N ASN A 93 -12.01 1.71 4.49
CA ASN A 93 -12.30 0.30 4.19
C ASN A 93 -12.12 -0.02 2.70
N THR A 94 -12.50 0.89 1.79
CA THR A 94 -12.36 0.67 0.35
C THR A 94 -10.90 0.46 -0.03
N VAL A 95 -10.03 1.37 0.41
CA VAL A 95 -8.58 1.33 0.11
C VAL A 95 -7.91 0.14 0.81
N LEU A 96 -8.21 -0.12 2.09
CA LEU A 96 -7.70 -1.29 2.81
C LEU A 96 -8.04 -2.60 2.09
N GLN A 97 -9.28 -2.75 1.60
CA GLN A 97 -9.71 -3.94 0.88
C GLN A 97 -9.03 -4.11 -0.49
N GLU A 98 -8.58 -3.03 -1.13
CA GLU A 98 -7.75 -3.09 -2.35
C GLU A 98 -6.29 -3.41 -2.01
N LEU A 99 -5.75 -2.79 -0.95
CA LEU A 99 -4.39 -3.00 -0.44
C LEU A 99 -4.16 -4.49 -0.08
N ILE A 100 -5.13 -5.11 0.61
CA ILE A 100 -5.14 -6.55 0.91
C ILE A 100 -5.01 -7.40 -0.37
N VAL A 101 -5.71 -7.06 -1.46
CA VAL A 101 -5.61 -7.81 -2.73
C VAL A 101 -4.22 -7.67 -3.33
N GLN A 102 -3.71 -6.45 -3.40
CA GLN A 102 -2.41 -6.16 -4.00
C GLN A 102 -1.29 -6.88 -3.25
N GLN A 103 -1.28 -6.79 -1.91
CA GLN A 103 -0.28 -7.47 -1.09
C GLN A 103 -0.44 -8.99 -1.10
N HIS A 104 -1.67 -9.52 -1.11
CA HIS A 104 -1.89 -10.97 -1.27
C HIS A 104 -1.25 -11.49 -2.57
N LEU A 105 -1.51 -10.84 -3.70
CA LEU A 105 -0.95 -11.24 -5.00
C LEU A 105 0.59 -11.17 -5.03
N MET A 106 1.19 -10.23 -4.29
CA MET A 106 2.64 -10.18 -4.12
C MET A 106 3.14 -11.27 -3.17
N ARG A 107 2.51 -11.45 -2.01
CA ARG A 107 2.94 -12.34 -0.93
C ARG A 107 2.98 -13.82 -1.34
N TYR A 108 2.06 -14.22 -2.21
CA TYR A 108 1.94 -15.59 -2.72
C TYR A 108 2.53 -15.76 -4.13
N LYS A 109 3.20 -14.74 -4.68
CA LYS A 109 4.03 -14.88 -5.88
C LYS A 109 5.21 -15.82 -5.57
N ARG A 110 5.49 -16.80 -6.45
CA ARG A 110 6.57 -17.80 -6.29
C ARG A 110 7.97 -17.22 -6.00
N THR A 111 8.18 -15.95 -6.34
CA THR A 111 9.46 -15.22 -6.27
C THR A 111 9.48 -14.17 -5.16
N HIS A 112 8.50 -14.18 -4.27
CA HIS A 112 8.42 -13.27 -3.14
C HIS A 112 9.23 -13.84 -1.96
N ARG A 113 10.06 -12.98 -1.36
CA ARG A 113 10.76 -13.17 -0.10
C ARG A 113 10.55 -11.89 0.71
N TYR A 114 10.38 -12.02 2.01
CA TYR A 114 10.28 -10.87 2.90
C TYR A 114 11.54 -9.99 2.83
N ASP A 115 11.37 -8.70 3.05
CA ASP A 115 12.35 -7.66 2.86
C ASP A 115 12.04 -6.49 3.82
N ALA A 116 13.04 -6.04 4.58
CA ALA A 116 12.83 -5.00 5.59
C ALA A 116 12.53 -3.61 4.95
N VAL A 117 13.05 -3.34 3.76
CA VAL A 117 12.73 -2.12 2.99
C VAL A 117 11.29 -2.18 2.48
N PHE A 118 10.81 -3.36 2.08
CA PHE A 118 9.38 -3.58 1.81
C PHE A 118 8.52 -3.31 3.04
N ALA A 119 8.91 -3.81 4.22
CA ALA A 119 8.17 -3.61 5.47
C ALA A 119 8.09 -2.13 5.86
N LEU A 120 9.23 -1.41 5.84
CA LEU A 120 9.29 0.04 6.04
C LEU A 120 8.33 0.79 5.10
N GLY A 121 8.37 0.48 3.81
CA GLY A 121 7.53 1.13 2.83
C GLY A 121 6.04 0.79 2.96
N PHE A 122 5.70 -0.44 3.37
CA PHE A 122 4.32 -0.81 3.67
C PHE A 122 3.80 -0.06 4.91
N VAL A 123 4.57 -0.06 6.00
CA VAL A 123 4.23 0.67 7.24
C VAL A 123 4.02 2.15 6.97
N THR A 124 4.93 2.77 6.20
CA THR A 124 4.84 4.19 5.79
C THR A 124 3.52 4.48 5.04
N VAL A 125 3.17 3.66 4.04
CA VAL A 125 1.91 3.84 3.29
C VAL A 125 0.69 3.57 4.17
N TYR A 126 0.76 2.59 5.08
CA TYR A 126 -0.34 2.27 5.98
C TYR A 126 -0.63 3.41 6.96
N ASP A 127 0.39 3.98 7.58
CA ASP A 127 0.24 5.05 8.57
C ASP A 127 -0.28 6.34 7.91
N GLN A 128 0.20 6.66 6.70
CA GLN A 128 -0.36 7.75 5.88
C GLN A 128 -1.82 7.48 5.45
N LEU A 129 -2.14 6.25 5.06
CA LEU A 129 -3.52 5.88 4.69
C LEU A 129 -4.49 5.99 5.87
N MET A 130 -4.01 5.71 7.08
CA MET A 130 -4.80 5.73 8.31
C MET A 130 -4.65 7.05 9.09
N GLU A 131 -4.08 8.08 8.46
CA GLU A 131 -4.02 9.43 9.04
C GLU A 131 -5.45 9.96 9.28
N GLY A 132 -5.65 10.60 10.42
CA GLY A 132 -6.96 11.11 10.84
C GLY A 132 -8.01 10.04 11.20
N TYR A 133 -7.64 8.74 11.29
CA TYR A 133 -8.57 7.71 11.74
C TYR A 133 -9.03 7.99 13.20
N PRO A 134 -10.32 7.85 13.56
CA PRO A 134 -10.84 8.37 14.84
C PRO A 134 -10.31 7.75 16.15
N SER A 135 -9.58 6.65 16.10
CA SER A 135 -8.97 5.98 17.26
C SER A 135 -7.66 5.33 16.85
N ASP A 136 -6.60 5.62 17.61
CA ASP A 136 -5.27 5.04 17.39
C ASP A 136 -5.26 3.53 17.69
N GLU A 137 -5.99 3.10 18.72
CA GLU A 137 -6.14 1.70 19.09
C GLU A 137 -6.81 0.89 17.97
N ASP A 138 -7.75 1.50 17.26
CA ASP A 138 -8.44 0.89 16.13
C ASP A 138 -7.56 0.83 14.88
N ARG A 139 -6.72 1.86 14.64
CA ARG A 139 -5.67 1.80 13.61
C ARG A 139 -4.74 0.62 13.86
N ASP A 140 -4.20 0.50 15.07
CA ASP A 140 -3.23 -0.56 15.37
C ASP A 140 -3.88 -1.96 15.35
N ALA A 141 -5.13 -2.09 15.81
CA ALA A 141 -5.91 -3.32 15.68
C ALA A 141 -6.22 -3.69 14.22
N ILE A 142 -6.49 -2.70 13.34
CA ILE A 142 -6.66 -2.93 11.90
C ILE A 142 -5.34 -3.38 11.28
N PHE A 143 -4.20 -2.76 11.63
CA PHE A 143 -2.87 -3.14 11.15
C PHE A 143 -2.55 -4.60 11.50
N GLN A 144 -2.73 -4.97 12.78
CA GLN A 144 -2.54 -6.34 13.24
C GLN A 144 -3.47 -7.32 12.51
N ALA A 145 -4.76 -7.00 12.38
CA ALA A 145 -5.72 -7.85 11.67
C ALA A 145 -5.37 -8.02 10.17
N TYR A 146 -4.85 -6.96 9.54
CA TYR A 146 -4.43 -6.93 8.15
C TYR A 146 -3.24 -7.88 7.91
N ILE A 147 -2.16 -7.74 8.69
CA ILE A 147 -0.93 -8.52 8.49
C ILE A 147 -1.16 -10.00 8.88
N ASN A 148 -1.88 -10.26 9.96
CA ASN A 148 -2.27 -11.62 10.35
C ASN A 148 -3.14 -12.31 9.28
N ALA A 149 -4.01 -11.58 8.57
CA ALA A 149 -4.83 -12.15 7.50
C ALA A 149 -4.00 -12.65 6.29
N LEU A 150 -2.80 -12.10 6.10
CA LEU A 150 -1.81 -12.52 5.10
C LEU A 150 -0.91 -13.68 5.59
N LYS A 151 -1.06 -14.11 6.85
CA LYS A 151 -0.19 -15.08 7.55
C LYS A 151 1.25 -14.57 7.71
N GLU A 152 1.38 -13.31 8.10
CA GLU A 152 2.65 -12.65 8.43
C GLU A 152 2.59 -12.06 9.85
N ASP A 153 3.74 -11.63 10.38
CA ASP A 153 3.83 -11.07 11.74
C ASP A 153 3.76 -9.53 11.72
N PRO A 154 2.72 -8.90 12.31
CA PRO A 154 2.64 -7.44 12.41
C PRO A 154 3.77 -6.84 13.26
N GLN A 155 4.29 -7.55 14.26
CA GLN A 155 5.33 -7.01 15.12
C GLN A 155 6.64 -6.89 14.35
N GLN A 156 7.03 -7.95 13.62
CA GLN A 156 8.19 -7.92 12.74
C GLN A 156 8.16 -6.73 11.76
N TYR A 157 7.00 -6.45 11.13
CA TYR A 157 6.87 -5.31 10.22
C TYR A 157 7.12 -3.96 10.90
N ARG A 158 6.64 -3.77 12.14
CA ARG A 158 6.83 -2.53 12.91
C ARG A 158 8.27 -2.40 13.41
N ASP A 159 8.83 -3.46 13.95
CA ASP A 159 10.19 -3.50 14.50
C ASP A 159 11.23 -3.26 13.39
N ASP A 160 11.12 -3.97 12.26
CA ASP A 160 12.05 -3.81 11.13
C ASP A 160 11.93 -2.39 10.52
N ALA A 161 10.71 -1.86 10.37
CA ALA A 161 10.51 -0.49 9.92
C ALA A 161 11.14 0.54 10.85
N GLN A 162 10.93 0.41 12.17
CA GLN A 162 11.52 1.31 13.18
C GLN A 162 13.05 1.25 13.15
N LYS A 163 13.64 0.05 13.14
CA LYS A 163 15.10 -0.12 13.07
C LYS A 163 15.70 0.52 11.82
N LEU A 164 15.05 0.37 10.66
CA LEU A 164 15.50 1.01 9.42
C LEU A 164 15.35 2.54 9.48
N GLU A 165 14.27 3.08 10.08
CA GLU A 165 14.13 4.53 10.28
C GLU A 165 15.23 5.08 11.20
N GLU A 166 15.48 4.44 12.35
CA GLU A 166 16.50 4.86 13.31
C GLU A 166 17.90 4.81 12.69
N TRP A 167 18.21 3.74 11.95
CA TRP A 167 19.46 3.62 11.20
C TRP A 167 19.59 4.71 10.14
N ALA A 168 18.54 4.99 9.37
CA ALA A 168 18.55 6.00 8.32
C ALA A 168 18.77 7.42 8.87
N ARG A 169 18.10 7.77 9.98
CA ARG A 169 18.27 9.05 10.70
C ARG A 169 19.69 9.23 11.27
N ALA A 170 20.40 8.14 11.53
CA ALA A 170 21.79 8.14 11.96
C ALA A 170 22.81 8.20 10.80
N GLN A 171 22.36 8.14 9.53
CA GLN A 171 23.24 8.25 8.38
C GLN A 171 23.48 9.70 7.93
N THR A 172 24.56 9.85 7.18
CA THR A 172 24.89 11.01 6.36
C THR A 172 24.98 10.55 4.91
N SER A 173 24.97 11.48 3.94
CA SER A 173 25.04 11.13 2.51
C SER A 173 26.26 10.27 2.15
N SER A 174 27.42 10.48 2.78
CA SER A 174 28.61 9.63 2.58
C SER A 174 28.48 8.27 3.27
N SER A 175 28.07 8.24 4.55
CA SER A 175 27.96 6.97 5.29
C SER A 175 26.86 6.05 4.74
N LEU A 176 25.88 6.62 4.03
CA LEU A 176 24.84 5.92 3.30
C LEU A 176 25.38 5.20 2.05
N VAL A 177 26.39 5.74 1.35
CA VAL A 177 27.01 5.07 0.19
C VAL A 177 28.01 4.01 0.65
N GLU A 178 28.66 4.21 1.79
CA GLU A 178 29.64 3.29 2.40
C GLU A 178 29.00 2.11 3.16
N PHE A 179 27.66 2.02 3.22
CA PHE A 179 26.95 0.93 3.89
C PHE A 179 27.40 -0.50 3.52
N PRO A 180 27.81 -0.84 2.26
CA PRO A 180 28.20 -2.20 1.91
C PRO A 180 29.54 -2.65 2.53
N SER A 181 30.32 -1.69 3.03
CA SER A 181 31.64 -1.88 3.66
C SER A 181 31.56 -1.90 5.20
N ARG A 182 30.36 -1.80 5.77
CA ARG A 182 30.12 -1.74 7.22
C ARG A 182 29.42 -3.02 7.69
N ASP A 183 29.80 -3.48 8.88
CA ASP A 183 29.20 -4.64 9.54
C ASP A 183 28.17 -4.20 10.58
N GLY A 184 26.93 -4.61 10.40
CA GLY A 184 25.80 -4.32 11.28
C GLY A 184 24.54 -5.08 10.85
N GLU A 185 23.54 -5.18 11.73
CA GLU A 185 22.29 -5.91 11.46
C GLU A 185 21.54 -5.32 10.25
N ILE A 186 21.45 -3.99 10.19
CA ILE A 186 20.73 -3.26 9.13
C ILE A 186 21.54 -3.28 7.84
N GLU A 187 22.85 -3.04 7.92
CA GLU A 187 23.77 -3.11 6.80
C GLU A 187 23.76 -4.50 6.14
N ALA A 188 23.71 -5.58 6.94
CA ALA A 188 23.58 -6.95 6.43
C ALA A 188 22.24 -7.20 5.73
N MET A 189 21.12 -6.70 6.27
CA MET A 189 19.81 -6.80 5.62
C MET A 189 19.73 -6.00 4.31
N LEU A 190 20.27 -4.79 4.29
CA LEU A 190 20.36 -3.95 3.09
C LEU A 190 21.29 -4.59 2.04
N LYS A 191 22.34 -5.28 2.47
CA LYS A 191 23.26 -6.01 1.58
C LYS A 191 22.61 -7.25 0.96
N ASP A 192 21.94 -8.12 1.72
CA ASP A 192 21.15 -9.24 1.15
C ASP A 192 20.08 -8.70 0.18
N THR A 193 19.45 -7.57 0.50
CA THR A 193 18.51 -6.88 -0.40
C THR A 193 19.17 -6.41 -1.69
N ALA A 194 20.31 -5.72 -1.62
CA ALA A 194 21.06 -5.22 -2.78
C ALA A 194 21.62 -6.34 -3.66
N GLU A 195 22.19 -7.40 -3.06
CA GLU A 195 22.68 -8.58 -3.78
C GLU A 195 21.56 -9.30 -4.53
N ARG A 196 20.36 -9.42 -3.91
CA ARG A 196 19.16 -9.97 -4.56
C ARG A 196 18.67 -9.10 -5.72
N ALA A 197 18.71 -7.79 -5.57
CA ALA A 197 18.25 -6.83 -6.58
C ALA A 197 19.22 -6.68 -7.77
N GLY A 198 20.53 -6.76 -7.53
CA GLY A 198 21.57 -6.67 -8.56
C GLY A 198 21.95 -8.01 -9.22
N GLY A 199 21.62 -9.13 -8.58
CA GLY A 199 21.93 -10.46 -9.11
C GLY A 199 21.02 -10.91 -10.26
N LYS A 200 21.38 -12.02 -10.92
CA LYS A 200 20.53 -12.69 -11.93
C LYS A 200 19.30 -13.43 -11.32
N GLY A 201 18.97 -13.11 -10.07
CA GLY A 201 17.85 -13.69 -9.33
C GLY A 201 16.52 -13.06 -9.72
N ASN A 202 15.42 -13.62 -9.20
CA ASN A 202 14.07 -13.13 -9.50
C ASN A 202 13.58 -12.20 -8.37
N PHE A 203 14.17 -11.00 -8.28
CA PHE A 203 13.77 -10.00 -7.30
C PHE A 203 12.36 -9.47 -7.60
N SER A 204 11.50 -9.42 -6.58
CA SER A 204 10.12 -8.94 -6.71
C SER A 204 10.00 -7.49 -6.30
N TYR A 205 10.42 -6.58 -7.18
CA TYR A 205 10.16 -5.14 -7.02
C TYR A 205 8.66 -4.87 -6.84
N SER A 206 8.35 -3.92 -5.96
CA SER A 206 6.98 -3.52 -5.61
C SER A 206 6.91 -2.03 -5.31
N ARG A 207 5.70 -1.46 -5.32
CA ARG A 207 5.49 -0.06 -4.93
C ARG A 207 5.88 0.19 -3.46
N PHE A 208 5.61 -0.75 -2.55
CA PHE A 208 6.04 -0.62 -1.15
C PHE A 208 7.56 -0.61 -1.02
N PHE A 209 8.29 -1.50 -1.73
CA PHE A 209 9.75 -1.45 -1.76
C PHE A 209 10.28 -0.09 -2.25
N ALA A 210 9.65 0.50 -3.28
CA ALA A 210 10.01 1.82 -3.77
C ALA A 210 9.79 2.93 -2.73
N VAL A 211 8.65 2.89 -2.02
CA VAL A 211 8.35 3.85 -0.93
C VAL A 211 9.32 3.68 0.24
N GLY A 212 9.65 2.44 0.62
CA GLY A 212 10.60 2.18 1.71
C GLY A 212 12.01 2.66 1.39
N LEU A 213 12.46 2.46 0.14
CA LEU A 213 13.74 3.00 -0.32
C LEU A 213 13.72 4.54 -0.31
N PHE A 214 12.66 5.16 -0.83
CA PHE A 214 12.53 6.62 -0.81
C PHE A 214 12.51 7.17 0.63
N ARG A 215 11.77 6.52 1.54
CA ARG A 215 11.70 6.87 2.96
C ARG A 215 13.07 6.79 3.64
N LEU A 216 13.86 5.77 3.32
CA LEU A 216 15.22 5.62 3.82
C LEU A 216 16.15 6.74 3.31
N LEU A 217 16.03 7.15 2.04
CA LEU A 217 16.77 8.29 1.48
C LEU A 217 16.34 9.63 2.07
N GLU A 218 15.03 9.82 2.31
CA GLU A 218 14.44 11.00 2.95
C GLU A 218 14.99 11.17 4.37
N LEU A 219 14.97 10.11 5.18
CA LEU A 219 15.44 10.14 6.56
C LEU A 219 16.96 10.35 6.71
N ALA A 220 17.73 9.93 5.71
CA ALA A 220 19.18 10.17 5.65
C ALA A 220 19.54 11.57 5.08
N ASN A 221 18.56 12.44 4.82
CA ASN A 221 18.72 13.72 4.11
C ASN A 221 19.46 13.61 2.76
N ALA A 222 19.37 12.45 2.11
CA ALA A 222 20.05 12.15 0.84
C ALA A 222 19.17 12.48 -0.39
N THR A 223 18.06 13.17 -0.18
CA THR A 223 17.10 13.63 -1.22
C THR A 223 17.40 15.01 -1.79
N GLU A 224 18.38 15.73 -1.22
CA GLU A 224 18.78 17.08 -1.65
C GLU A 224 19.65 17.05 -2.94
N PRO A 225 19.21 17.64 -4.07
CA PRO A 225 20.03 17.73 -5.27
C PRO A 225 21.28 18.62 -5.09
N THR A 226 21.29 19.46 -4.05
CA THR A 226 22.40 20.37 -3.71
C THR A 226 23.66 19.65 -3.21
N VAL A 227 23.59 18.36 -2.86
CA VAL A 227 24.79 17.55 -2.57
C VAL A 227 25.61 17.33 -3.85
N LEU A 228 24.96 17.16 -5.00
CA LEU A 228 25.62 16.99 -6.29
C LEU A 228 26.32 18.28 -6.73
N GLU A 229 25.71 19.45 -6.53
CA GLU A 229 26.33 20.75 -6.85
C GLU A 229 27.62 20.99 -6.07
N LYS A 230 27.71 20.51 -4.82
CA LYS A 230 28.94 20.60 -4.02
C LYS A 230 30.05 19.66 -4.52
N GLU A 231 29.73 18.48 -5.03
CA GLU A 231 30.72 17.62 -5.71
C GLU A 231 31.28 18.29 -6.98
N TYR A 232 30.40 18.87 -7.82
CA TYR A 232 30.84 19.58 -9.03
C TYR A 232 31.70 20.82 -8.71
N ALA A 233 31.37 21.58 -7.65
CA ALA A 233 32.17 22.73 -7.23
C ALA A 233 33.59 22.35 -6.75
N VAL A 234 33.74 21.21 -6.06
CA VAL A 234 35.05 20.73 -5.59
C VAL A 234 35.94 20.28 -6.75
N GLN A 235 35.38 19.67 -7.80
CA GLN A 235 36.15 19.28 -8.99
C GLN A 235 36.56 20.50 -9.83
N ALA A 236 35.70 21.52 -9.96
CA ALA A 236 36.02 22.74 -10.69
C ALA A 236 37.16 23.56 -10.03
N GLY A 237 37.20 23.63 -8.69
CA GLY A 237 38.19 24.43 -7.95
C GLY A 237 39.62 23.88 -7.93
N SER A 238 39.84 22.61 -8.32
CA SER A 238 41.15 21.95 -8.24
C SER A 238 42.02 22.13 -9.50
N SER A 239 41.45 22.63 -10.60
CA SER A 239 42.17 22.79 -11.87
C SER A 239 42.83 24.17 -12.07
N GLU A 240 42.66 25.12 -11.15
CA GLU A 240 43.11 26.52 -11.32
C GLU A 240 44.28 26.90 -10.38
N ARG A 241 45.02 25.92 -9.84
CA ARG A 241 46.24 26.17 -9.01
C ARG A 241 47.50 25.46 -9.49
N VAL A 242 47.60 25.18 -10.79
CA VAL A 242 48.86 24.82 -11.46
C VAL A 242 48.94 25.54 -12.82
N ALA A 243 49.30 26.82 -12.78
CA ALA A 243 49.73 27.64 -13.91
C ALA A 243 50.76 28.66 -13.39
#